data_AF-A0A941G917-F1
#
_entry.id   AF-A0A941G917-F1
#
_cell.length_a   1.000
_cell.length_b   1.000
_cell.length_c   1.000
_cell.angle_alpha   90.00
_cell.angle_beta   90.00
_cell.angle_gamma   90.00
#
_symmetry.space_group_name_H-M   'P 1'
#
loop_
_entity.id
_entity.type
_entity.pdbx_description
1 polymer ?
#
loop_
_entity_poly.entity_id
_entity_poly.type
_entity_poly.pdbx_seq_one_letter_code
_entity_poly.pdbx_strand_id
1 'polypeptide(L)' 'MTTTQIRSALIAKFGARKYRIVSNGDIHVYGTMPNTNIEGWFLFGHLTDHDLSDRLA' A
#
# COMPACT_ATOMS: atom_id res chain seq x y z
N MET A 1 5.47 11.74 -4.98
CA MET A 1 5.68 11.69 -3.51
C MET A 1 7.05 11.08 -3.21
N THR A 2 7.70 11.44 -2.10
CA THR A 2 8.90 10.73 -1.60
C THR A 2 8.51 9.42 -0.91
N THR A 3 9.45 8.47 -0.76
CA THR A 3 9.18 7.21 -0.04
C THR A 3 8.72 7.45 1.41
N THR A 4 9.21 8.50 2.07
CA THR A 4 8.75 8.89 3.41
C THR A 4 7.28 9.33 3.39
N GLN A 5 6.88 10.15 2.41
CA GLN A 5 5.48 10.57 2.26
C GLN A 5 4.56 9.38 1.96
N ILE A 6 5.01 8.45 1.11
CA ILE A 6 4.28 7.21 0.79
C ILE A 6 4.08 6.37 2.07
N ARG A 7 5.13 6.18 2.87
CA ARG A 7 5.03 5.46 4.15
C ARG A 7 4.05 6.12 5.11
N SER A 8 4.09 7.44 5.25
CA SER A 8 3.14 8.16 6.10
C SER A 8 1.69 7.99 5.62
N ALA A 9 1.45 8.07 4.31
CA ALA A 9 0.12 7.88 3.76
C ALA A 9 -0.39 6.43 3.91
N LEU A 10 0.49 5.43 3.72
CA LEU A 10 0.17 4.02 3.97
C LEU A 10 -0.19 3.76 5.43
N ILE A 11 0.54 4.38 6.38
CA ILE A 11 0.21 4.30 7.81
C ILE A 11 -1.15 4.94 8.09
N ALA A 12 -1.42 6.12 7.52
CA ALA A 12 -2.69 6.81 7.72
C ALA A 12 -3.88 6.01 7.18
N LYS A 13 -3.73 5.39 6.00
CA LYS A 13 -4.80 4.67 5.30
C LYS A 13 -5.05 3.27 5.83
N PHE A 14 -3.98 2.50 6.07
CA PHE A 14 -4.09 1.08 6.44
C PHE A 14 -3.75 0.81 7.91
N GLY A 15 -3.02 1.71 8.56
CA GLY A 15 -2.53 1.54 9.92
C GLY A 15 -1.05 1.14 9.99
N ALA A 16 -0.44 1.40 11.14
CA ALA A 16 0.93 0.95 11.41
C ALA A 16 1.04 -0.58 11.30
N ARG A 17 2.13 -1.06 10.67
CA ARG A 17 2.43 -2.50 10.45
C ARG A 17 1.46 -3.26 9.54
N LYS A 18 0.49 -2.58 8.90
CA LYS A 18 -0.44 -3.15 7.92
C LYS A 18 -0.03 -2.90 6.46
N TYR A 19 1.22 -2.50 6.23
CA TYR A 19 1.80 -2.38 4.89
C TYR A 19 3.23 -2.91 4.87
N ARG A 20 3.71 -3.29 3.68
CA ARG A 20 5.09 -3.69 3.39
C ARG A 20 5.48 -3.12 2.03
N ILE A 21 6.69 -2.58 1.95
CA ILE A 21 7.31 -2.21 0.68
C ILE A 21 8.47 -3.18 0.51
N VAL A 22 8.40 -4.05 -0.50
CA VAL A 22 9.43 -5.05 -0.79
C VAL A 22 10.51 -4.45 -1.70
N SER A 23 11.64 -5.14 -1.84
CA SER A 23 12.85 -4.60 -2.49
C SER A 23 12.69 -4.24 -3.97
N ASN A 24 11.73 -4.86 -4.66
CA ASN A 24 11.41 -4.53 -6.05
C ASN A 24 10.56 -3.26 -6.18
N GLY A 25 10.00 -2.74 -5.09
CA GLY A 25 9.11 -1.57 -5.09
C GLY A 25 7.62 -1.90 -4.98
N ASP A 26 7.24 -3.18 -4.90
CA ASP A 26 5.84 -3.55 -4.67
C ASP A 26 5.41 -3.14 -3.25
N ILE A 27 4.17 -2.69 -3.16
CA ILE A 27 3.50 -2.27 -1.94
C ILE A 27 2.42 -3.29 -1.65
N HIS A 28 2.59 -4.05 -0.57
CA HIS A 28 1.60 -5.01 -0.09
C HIS A 28 0.90 -4.42 1.13
N VAL A 29 -0.42 -4.59 1.22
CA VAL A 29 -1.22 -4.12 2.36
C VAL A 29 -2.00 -5.28 2.97
N TYR A 30 -2.24 -5.21 4.27
CA TYR A 30 -3.05 -6.18 5.00
C TYR A 30 -4.47 -5.65 5.17
N GLY A 31 -5.45 -6.42 4.70
CA GLY A 31 -6.87 -6.10 4.86
C GLY A 31 -7.75 -7.05 4.05
N THR A 32 -8.99 -6.66 3.83
CA THR A 32 -9.94 -7.42 3.00
C THR A 32 -9.59 -7.26 1.52
N MET A 33 -9.28 -8.38 0.86
CA MET A 33 -9.01 -8.39 -0.59
C MET A 33 -10.27 -8.05 -1.39
N PRO A 34 -10.20 -7.14 -2.39
CA PRO A 34 -11.37 -6.67 -3.13
C PRO A 34 -12.15 -7.76 -3.88
N ASN A 35 -11.47 -8.80 -4.38
CA ASN A 35 -12.09 -9.79 -5.26
C ASN A 35 -12.56 -11.05 -4.53
N THR A 36 -12.02 -11.32 -3.34
CA THR A 36 -12.30 -12.56 -2.58
C THR A 36 -12.99 -12.30 -1.25
N ASN A 37 -13.00 -11.06 -0.75
CA ASN A 37 -13.45 -10.69 0.59
C ASN A 37 -12.73 -11.45 1.72
N ILE A 38 -11.56 -12.02 1.45
CA ILE A 38 -10.72 -12.72 2.44
C ILE A 38 -9.75 -11.70 3.04
N GLU A 39 -9.52 -11.78 4.36
CA GLU A 39 -8.46 -11.01 5.00
C GLU A 39 -7.08 -11.60 4.66
N GLY A 40 -6.16 -10.75 4.22
CA GLY A 40 -4.79 -11.16 3.95
C GLY A 40 -3.91 -10.04 3.41
N TRP A 41 -2.67 -10.41 3.07
CA TRP A 41 -1.74 -9.53 2.38
C TRP A 41 -2.03 -9.56 0.88
N PHE A 42 -2.25 -8.39 0.27
CA PHE A 42 -2.45 -8.27 -1.17
C PHE A 42 -1.63 -7.14 -1.76
N LEU A 43 -1.33 -7.27 -3.06
CA LEU A 43 -0.66 -6.23 -3.83
C LEU A 43 -1.59 -5.01 -3.92
N PHE A 44 -1.15 -3.91 -3.35
CA PHE A 44 -1.82 -2.62 -3.48
C PHE A 44 -1.31 -1.91 -4.74
N GLY A 45 -0.01 -1.77 -4.92
CA GLY A 45 0.55 -1.08 -6.08
C GLY A 45 2.06 -1.09 -6.05
N HIS A 46 2.69 -0.21 -6.83
CA HIS A 46 4.13 -0.10 -6.96
C HIS A 46 4.61 1.33 -6.70
N LEU A 47 5.85 1.50 -6.21
CA LEU A 47 6.44 2.82 -5.93
C LEU A 47 6.51 3.77 -7.13
N THR A 48 6.49 3.22 -8.35
CA THR A 48 6.57 3.98 -9.60
C THR A 48 5.21 4.21 -10.26
N ASP A 49 4.12 3.74 -9.65
CA ASP A 49 2.78 3.95 -10.19
C ASP A 49 2.46 5.45 -10.17
N HIS A 50 2.10 5.99 -11.34
CA HIS A 50 1.81 7.41 -11.51
C HIS A 50 0.61 7.86 -10.66
N ASP A 51 -0.37 6.96 -10.48
CA ASP A 51 -1.61 7.15 -9.74
C ASP A 51 -1.51 6.75 -8.25
N LEU A 52 -0.35 6.28 -7.76
CA LEU A 52 -0.17 5.89 -6.35
C LEU A 52 -0.57 7.01 -5.39
N SER A 53 -0.29 8.26 -5.76
CA SER A 53 -0.60 9.42 -4.93
C SER A 53 -2.12 9.63 -4.80
N ASP A 54 -2.86 9.49 -5.90
CA ASP A 54 -4.32 9.60 -5.92
C ASP A 54 -4.98 8.46 -5.15
N ARG A 55 -4.38 7.26 -5.21
CA ARG A 55 -4.84 6.08 -4.45
C ARG A 55 -4.54 6.16 -2.97
N LEU A 56 -3.63 7.03 -2.54
CA LEU A 56 -3.24 7.21 -1.13
C LEU A 56 -3.83 8.48 -0.50
N ALA A 57 -4.38 9.38 -1.31
CA ALA A 57 -5.29 10.44 -0.85
C ALA A 57 -6.60 9.84 -0.28
#